data_AF-A0A1C0V4X1-F1
#
_entry.id   AF-A0A1C0V4X1-F1
#
_cell.length_a   1.000
_cell.length_b   1.000
_cell.length_c   1.000
_cell.angle_alpha   90.00
_cell.angle_beta   90.00
_cell.angle_gamma   90.00
#
_symmetry.space_group_name_H-M   'P 1'
#
loop_
_entity.id
_entity.type
_entity.pdbx_description
1 polymer ?
#
loop_
_entity_poly.entity_id
_entity_poly.type
_entity_poly.pdbx_seq_one_letter_code
_entity_poly.pdbx_strand_id
1 'polypeptide(L)'
;MITYNNAQFRSILFGLGYLAQDFAAASKGFPVSKDNSPLTTIKVIQAIKNFQADYELQVDGIVGPKTMAKAEEVIRILQYELNVVVKADLPKDHPFYGPRTVAAVKKFAAQYSAEDEAATTGVATLEIRKNLDRVAKQLI
;
A
#
# COMPACT_ATOMS: atom_id res chain seq x y z
N MET A 1 -17.53 -3.74 -0.09
CA MET A 1 -16.70 -2.51 -0.07
C MET A 1 -16.36 -2.23 1.38
N ILE A 2 -15.08 -2.25 1.72
CA ILE A 2 -14.61 -1.92 3.06
C ILE A 2 -14.61 -0.40 3.22
N THR A 3 -15.12 0.08 4.36
CA THR A 3 -14.99 1.49 4.76
C THR A 3 -13.77 1.62 5.64
N TYR A 4 -12.72 2.27 5.14
CA TYR A 4 -11.53 2.57 5.91
C TYR A 4 -11.73 3.85 6.73
N ASN A 5 -11.38 3.80 8.01
CA ASN A 5 -11.20 5.04 8.77
C ASN A 5 -9.94 5.79 8.30
N ASN A 6 -9.76 7.04 8.75
CA ASN A 6 -8.65 7.88 8.29
C ASN A 6 -7.28 7.26 8.63
N ALA A 7 -7.16 6.61 9.79
CA ALA A 7 -5.91 5.96 10.21
C ALA A 7 -5.56 4.75 9.33
N GLN A 8 -6.57 3.95 8.97
CA GLN A 8 -6.40 2.82 8.04
C GLN A 8 -6.03 3.32 6.64
N PHE A 9 -6.68 4.36 6.14
CA PHE A 9 -6.36 4.91 4.83
C PHE A 9 -4.96 5.55 4.80
N ARG A 10 -4.54 6.23 5.89
CA ARG A 10 -3.14 6.68 6.05
C ARG A 10 -2.16 5.51 5.94
N SER A 11 -2.46 4.39 6.59
CA SER A 11 -1.62 3.18 6.56
C SER A 11 -1.45 2.65 5.13
N ILE A 12 -2.55 2.67 4.35
CA ILE A 12 -2.51 2.33 2.92
C ILE A 12 -1.63 3.31 2.13
N LEU A 13 -1.81 4.63 2.32
CA LEU A 13 -0.99 5.63 1.62
C LEU A 13 0.50 5.51 1.94
N PHE A 14 0.87 5.22 3.19
CA PHE A 14 2.25 4.92 3.56
C PHE A 14 2.74 3.64 2.89
N GLY A 15 1.98 2.56 2.99
CA GLY A 15 2.34 1.25 2.44
C GLY A 15 2.53 1.25 0.93
N LEU A 16 1.70 1.99 0.20
CA LEU A 16 1.79 2.12 -1.26
C LEU A 16 2.81 3.16 -1.72
N GLY A 17 3.46 3.85 -0.78
CA GLY A 17 4.53 4.81 -1.07
C GLY A 17 4.08 6.22 -1.46
N TYR A 18 2.83 6.61 -1.21
CA TYR A 18 2.33 7.96 -1.54
C TYR A 18 2.68 9.00 -0.48
N LEU A 19 2.92 8.58 0.77
CA LEU A 19 3.40 9.45 1.84
C LEU A 19 4.92 9.29 2.02
N ALA A 20 5.68 10.03 1.22
CA ALA A 20 7.03 9.65 0.81
C ALA A 20 8.23 10.32 1.48
N GLN A 21 8.09 11.41 2.23
CA GLN A 21 9.32 12.10 2.69
C GLN A 21 10.12 11.33 3.76
N ASP A 22 9.57 10.27 4.37
CA ASP A 22 10.28 9.37 5.30
C ASP A 22 9.66 7.95 5.24
N PHE A 23 9.94 7.17 4.19
CA PHE A 23 9.39 5.81 4.05
C PHE A 23 9.72 4.95 5.29
N ALA A 24 8.72 4.21 5.77
CA ALA A 24 8.79 3.33 6.95
C ALA A 24 9.23 3.94 8.29
N ALA A 25 8.98 5.23 8.52
CA ALA A 25 9.17 5.81 9.85
C ALA A 25 8.12 5.29 10.85
N ALA A 26 8.54 4.43 11.80
CA ALA A 26 7.68 3.96 12.89
C ALA A 26 7.09 5.14 13.71
N SER A 27 7.84 6.24 13.83
CA SER A 27 7.40 7.49 14.45
C SER A 27 6.24 8.18 13.73
N LYS A 28 5.97 7.82 12.46
CA LYS A 28 4.84 8.30 11.66
C LYS A 28 3.67 7.31 11.64
N GLY A 29 3.74 6.25 12.44
CA GLY A 29 2.71 5.23 12.53
C GLY A 29 2.76 4.21 11.39
N PHE A 30 3.90 3.98 10.76
CA PHE A 30 4.04 2.85 9.84
C PHE A 30 4.29 1.54 10.61
N PRO A 31 3.68 0.41 10.22
CA PRO A 31 2.71 0.26 9.14
C PRO A 31 1.26 0.53 9.53
N VAL A 32 0.94 0.65 10.82
CA VAL A 32 -0.43 0.88 11.29
C VAL A 32 -0.51 2.22 11.99
N SER A 33 -1.11 3.19 11.30
CA SER A 33 -1.30 4.51 11.87
C SER A 33 -2.38 4.46 12.93
N LYS A 34 -2.17 5.19 14.03
CA LYS A 34 -3.19 5.47 15.06
C LYS A 34 -3.82 6.85 14.87
N ASP A 35 -3.33 7.64 13.91
CA ASP A 35 -3.82 8.98 13.63
C ASP A 35 -5.12 8.90 12.82
N ASN A 36 -6.25 9.13 13.48
CA ASN A 36 -7.57 9.17 12.85
C ASN A 36 -8.04 10.60 12.53
N SER A 37 -7.16 11.60 12.62
CA SER A 37 -7.52 12.98 12.25
C SER A 37 -8.00 13.07 10.79
N PRO A 38 -8.72 14.13 10.40
CA PRO A 38 -9.11 14.32 9.01
C PRO A 38 -7.92 14.29 8.05
N LEU A 39 -8.12 13.77 6.83
CA LEU A 39 -7.08 13.65 5.80
C LEU A 39 -6.84 14.98 5.06
N THR A 40 -6.72 16.08 5.81
CA THR A 40 -6.79 17.45 5.27
C THR A 40 -5.45 18.19 5.26
N THR A 41 -4.39 17.59 5.76
CA THR A 41 -3.05 18.22 5.69
C THR A 41 -2.56 18.25 4.24
N ILE A 42 -1.83 19.30 3.86
CA ILE A 42 -1.34 19.49 2.48
C ILE A 42 -0.61 18.24 1.96
N LYS A 43 0.23 17.63 2.80
CA LYS A 43 0.98 16.41 2.46
C LYS A 43 0.07 15.21 2.20
N VAL A 44 -0.97 15.02 3.02
CA VAL A 44 -1.92 13.90 2.86
C VAL A 44 -2.82 14.13 1.66
N ILE A 45 -3.32 15.35 1.45
CA ILE A 45 -4.10 15.70 0.26
C ILE A 45 -3.29 15.43 -1.01
N GLN A 46 -2.01 15.82 -1.05
CA GLN A 46 -1.16 15.56 -2.22
C GLN A 46 -0.96 14.05 -2.45
N ALA A 47 -0.76 13.28 -1.38
CA ALA A 47 -0.67 11.82 -1.48
C ALA A 47 -1.96 11.19 -2.03
N ILE A 48 -3.13 11.67 -1.60
CA ILE A 48 -4.42 11.23 -2.11
C ILE A 48 -4.57 11.59 -3.59
N LYS A 49 -4.21 12.82 -3.99
CA LYS A 49 -4.25 13.25 -5.39
C LYS A 49 -3.35 12.40 -6.28
N ASN A 50 -2.15 12.08 -5.82
CA ASN A 50 -1.23 11.20 -6.56
C ASN A 50 -1.83 9.80 -6.72
N PHE A 51 -2.38 9.23 -5.65
CA PHE A 51 -3.09 7.95 -5.72
C PHE A 51 -4.27 8.02 -6.70
N GLN A 52 -5.09 9.07 -6.63
CA GLN A 52 -6.22 9.24 -7.53
C GLN A 52 -5.77 9.36 -8.99
N ALA A 53 -4.70 10.10 -9.28
CA ALA A 53 -4.16 10.25 -10.62
C ALA A 53 -3.61 8.93 -11.18
N ASP A 54 -2.83 8.19 -10.39
CA ASP A 54 -2.24 6.90 -10.79
C ASP A 54 -3.30 5.84 -11.13
N TYR A 55 -4.50 5.95 -10.58
CA TYR A 55 -5.61 5.03 -10.80
C TYR A 55 -6.78 5.66 -11.58
N GLU A 56 -6.54 6.77 -12.28
CA GLU A 56 -7.50 7.42 -13.19
C GLU A 56 -8.85 7.76 -12.52
N LEU A 57 -8.79 8.15 -11.24
CA LEU A 57 -9.93 8.63 -10.47
C LEU A 57 -10.08 10.15 -10.62
N GLN A 58 -11.19 10.68 -10.11
CA GLN A 58 -11.33 12.12 -9.91
C GLN A 58 -10.27 12.63 -8.93
N VAL A 59 -9.42 13.56 -9.38
CA VAL A 59 -8.27 14.07 -8.62
C VAL A 59 -8.66 15.29 -7.77
N ASP A 60 -9.53 15.06 -6.78
CA ASP A 60 -10.02 16.10 -5.87
C ASP A 60 -9.31 16.12 -4.51
N GLY A 61 -8.49 15.10 -4.20
CA GLY A 61 -7.84 14.94 -2.90
C GLY A 61 -8.77 14.47 -1.78
N ILE A 62 -9.98 14.03 -2.11
CA ILE A 62 -10.99 13.57 -1.17
C ILE A 62 -11.10 12.04 -1.22
N VAL A 63 -11.02 11.39 -0.06
CA VAL A 63 -11.22 9.94 0.05
C VAL A 63 -12.71 9.63 0.09
N GLY A 64 -13.33 9.59 -1.09
CA GLY A 64 -14.71 9.14 -1.27
C GLY A 64 -14.83 7.62 -1.50
N PRO A 65 -16.06 7.10 -1.70
CA PRO A 65 -16.31 5.67 -1.91
C PRO A 65 -15.51 5.06 -3.08
N LYS A 66 -15.35 5.79 -4.20
CA LYS A 66 -14.57 5.31 -5.35
C LYS A 66 -13.08 5.17 -5.02
N THR A 67 -12.52 6.12 -4.27
CA THR A 67 -11.13 6.08 -3.82
C THR A 67 -10.91 4.94 -2.83
N MET A 68 -11.83 4.71 -1.90
CA MET A 68 -11.77 3.56 -0.99
C MET A 68 -11.87 2.22 -1.72
N ALA A 69 -12.82 2.09 -2.67
CA ALA A 69 -12.98 0.87 -3.45
C ALA A 69 -11.73 0.54 -4.27
N LYS A 70 -11.11 1.55 -4.89
CA LYS A 70 -9.84 1.34 -5.61
C LYS A 70 -8.69 0.97 -4.67
N ALA A 71 -8.60 1.59 -3.49
CA ALA A 71 -7.61 1.20 -2.50
C ALA A 71 -7.79 -0.27 -2.04
N GLU A 72 -9.04 -0.68 -1.79
CA GLU A 72 -9.39 -2.07 -1.47
C GLU A 72 -8.90 -3.05 -2.56
N GLU A 73 -9.20 -2.74 -3.83
CA GLU A 73 -8.79 -3.53 -4.99
C GLU A 73 -7.26 -3.65 -5.09
N VAL A 74 -6.54 -2.54 -4.97
CA VAL A 74 -5.08 -2.51 -5.03
C VAL A 74 -4.46 -3.38 -3.94
N ILE A 75 -4.97 -3.28 -2.71
CA ILE A 75 -4.46 -4.10 -1.60
C ILE A 75 -4.79 -5.57 -1.79
N ARG A 76 -5.98 -5.90 -2.30
CA ARG A 76 -6.39 -7.28 -2.59
C ARG A 76 -5.47 -7.92 -3.63
N ILE A 77 -5.17 -7.22 -4.71
CA ILE A 77 -4.24 -7.68 -5.76
C ILE A 77 -2.84 -7.87 -5.18
N LEU A 78 -2.31 -6.86 -4.49
CA LEU A 78 -1.00 -6.93 -3.84
C LEU A 78 -0.88 -8.14 -2.90
N GLN A 79 -1.85 -8.34 -2.01
CA GLN A 79 -1.82 -9.46 -1.05
C GLN A 79 -1.98 -10.82 -1.74
N TYR A 80 -2.79 -10.89 -2.80
CA TYR A 80 -2.91 -12.10 -3.62
C TYR A 80 -1.58 -12.48 -4.26
N GLU A 81 -0.91 -11.53 -4.92
CA GLU A 81 0.37 -11.78 -5.59
C GLU A 81 1.47 -12.14 -4.58
N LEU A 82 1.53 -11.47 -3.42
CA LEU A 82 2.43 -11.85 -2.33
C LEU A 82 2.18 -13.28 -1.83
N ASN A 83 0.92 -13.72 -1.77
CA ASN A 83 0.58 -15.10 -1.44
C ASN A 83 1.04 -16.09 -2.52
N VAL A 84 0.98 -15.71 -3.80
CA VAL A 84 1.46 -16.54 -4.91
C VAL A 84 2.99 -16.66 -4.87
N VAL A 85 3.70 -15.53 -4.79
CA VAL A 85 5.15 -15.44 -5.01
C VAL A 85 5.94 -15.86 -3.79
N VAL A 86 5.58 -15.38 -2.59
CA VAL A 86 6.38 -15.61 -1.37
C VAL A 86 5.64 -16.43 -0.29
N LYS A 87 4.47 -17.00 -0.62
CA LYS A 87 3.66 -17.84 0.29
C LYS A 87 3.37 -17.14 1.62
N ALA A 88 2.93 -15.88 1.55
CA ALA A 88 2.78 -15.01 2.72
C ALA A 88 1.58 -15.34 3.65
N ASP A 89 0.65 -16.19 3.20
CA ASP A 89 -0.56 -16.57 3.93
C ASP A 89 -1.43 -15.38 4.41
N LEU A 90 -1.44 -14.29 3.64
CA LEU A 90 -2.18 -13.07 3.94
C LEU A 90 -3.69 -13.30 3.79
N PRO A 91 -4.52 -12.70 4.68
CA PRO A 91 -5.97 -12.81 4.61
C PRO A 91 -6.53 -12.20 3.31
N LYS A 92 -7.59 -12.80 2.77
CA LYS A 92 -8.23 -12.37 1.51
C LYS A 92 -9.53 -11.57 1.71
N ASP A 93 -10.09 -11.63 2.91
CA ASP A 93 -11.38 -11.09 3.30
C ASP A 93 -11.30 -9.66 3.85
N HIS A 94 -10.17 -9.30 4.45
CA HIS A 94 -9.92 -7.97 5.02
C HIS A 94 -8.64 -7.31 4.46
N PRO A 95 -8.63 -6.89 3.17
CA PRO A 95 -7.50 -6.23 2.55
C PRO A 95 -7.08 -4.97 3.32
N PHE A 96 -5.91 -5.04 3.94
CA PHE A 96 -5.32 -3.97 4.72
C PHE A 96 -3.79 -4.02 4.66
N TYR A 97 -3.16 -2.86 4.52
CA TYR A 97 -1.69 -2.76 4.53
C TYR A 97 -1.17 -2.76 5.97
N GLY A 98 -1.10 -3.95 6.57
CA GLY A 98 -0.63 -4.14 7.95
C GLY A 98 0.79 -4.72 8.06
N PRO A 99 1.23 -5.08 9.27
CA PRO A 99 2.57 -5.63 9.52
C PRO A 99 2.87 -6.91 8.72
N ARG A 100 1.86 -7.78 8.50
CA ARG A 100 2.02 -8.99 7.70
C ARG A 100 2.29 -8.65 6.23
N THR A 101 1.59 -7.65 5.68
CA THR A 101 1.83 -7.18 4.31
C THR A 101 3.23 -6.57 4.19
N VAL A 102 3.67 -5.77 5.17
CA VAL A 102 5.06 -5.27 5.23
C VAL A 102 6.07 -6.41 5.19
N ALA A 103 5.91 -7.42 6.06
CA ALA A 103 6.83 -8.56 6.11
C ALA A 103 6.88 -9.30 4.77
N ALA A 104 5.73 -9.46 4.11
CA ALA A 104 5.64 -10.09 2.80
C ALA A 104 6.31 -9.26 1.70
N VAL A 105 6.14 -7.92 1.70
CA VAL A 105 6.80 -7.02 0.76
C VAL A 105 8.32 -7.06 0.95
N LYS A 106 8.81 -7.02 2.19
CA LYS A 106 10.25 -7.19 2.49
C LYS A 106 10.78 -8.52 1.96
N LYS A 107 10.05 -9.61 2.20
CA LYS A 107 10.42 -10.95 1.72
C LYS A 107 10.49 -10.99 0.19
N PHE A 108 9.51 -10.42 -0.50
CA PHE A 108 9.52 -10.31 -1.96
C PHE A 108 10.70 -9.46 -2.46
N ALA A 109 10.87 -8.25 -1.92
CA ALA A 109 11.94 -7.35 -2.35
C ALA A 109 13.32 -7.96 -2.08
N ALA A 110 13.55 -8.60 -0.94
CA ALA A 110 14.81 -9.30 -0.66
C ALA A 110 15.14 -10.41 -1.67
N GLN A 111 14.12 -11.03 -2.28
CA GLN A 111 14.29 -12.13 -3.23
C GLN A 111 14.42 -11.65 -4.70
N TYR A 112 13.76 -10.56 -5.07
CA TYR A 112 13.63 -10.13 -6.49
C TYR A 112 14.09 -8.69 -6.78
N SER A 113 14.38 -7.89 -5.75
CA SER A 113 14.74 -6.47 -5.81
C SER A 113 15.57 -6.05 -4.59
N ALA A 114 16.64 -6.79 -4.27
CA ALA A 114 17.33 -6.65 -2.98
C ALA A 114 17.99 -5.26 -2.75
N GLU A 115 18.28 -4.53 -3.83
CA GLU A 115 18.83 -3.16 -3.77
C GLU A 115 17.75 -2.08 -3.54
N ASP A 116 16.47 -2.43 -3.68
CA ASP A 116 15.35 -1.51 -3.44
C ASP A 116 15.11 -1.34 -1.93
N GLU A 117 14.81 -0.12 -1.51
CA GLU A 117 14.50 0.20 -0.12
C GLU A 117 13.33 -0.61 0.44
N ALA A 118 12.44 -1.17 -0.40
CA ALA A 118 11.37 -2.07 0.01
C ALA A 118 11.86 -3.33 0.74
N ALA A 119 13.11 -3.78 0.49
CA ALA A 119 13.70 -4.91 1.21
C ALA A 119 13.83 -4.60 2.71
N THR A 120 14.04 -3.34 3.09
CA THR A 120 14.20 -2.92 4.49
C THR A 120 12.97 -2.19 5.03
N THR A 121 12.29 -1.40 4.21
CA THR A 121 11.13 -0.59 4.60
C THR A 121 9.83 -1.40 4.54
N GLY A 122 9.70 -2.30 3.57
CA GLY A 122 8.45 -2.97 3.25
C GLY A 122 7.37 -2.03 2.74
N VAL A 123 7.76 -0.93 2.08
CA VAL A 123 6.87 -0.07 1.29
C VAL A 123 6.77 -0.65 -0.13
N ALA A 124 5.56 -0.92 -0.60
CA ALA A 124 5.30 -1.43 -1.93
C ALA A 124 5.09 -0.26 -2.89
N THR A 125 6.16 0.40 -3.33
CA THR A 125 6.13 1.46 -4.35
C THR A 125 5.51 0.95 -5.66
N LEU A 126 5.17 1.85 -6.60
CA LEU A 126 4.63 1.44 -7.90
C LEU A 126 5.57 0.47 -8.64
N GLU A 127 6.88 0.70 -8.57
CA GLU A 127 7.89 -0.16 -9.19
C GLU A 127 7.88 -1.58 -8.58
N ILE A 128 7.87 -1.66 -7.24
CA ILE A 128 7.75 -2.95 -6.54
C ILE A 128 6.47 -3.69 -6.90
N ARG A 129 5.33 -2.99 -6.98
CA ARG A 129 4.05 -3.59 -7.37
C ARG A 129 4.08 -4.12 -8.81
N LYS A 130 4.67 -3.36 -9.75
CA LYS A 130 4.84 -3.80 -11.14
C LYS A 130 5.76 -5.02 -11.24
N ASN A 131 6.85 -5.03 -10.48
CA ASN A 131 7.75 -6.19 -10.46
C ASN A 131 7.06 -7.43 -9.89
N LEU A 132 6.29 -7.25 -8.80
CA LEU A 132 5.52 -8.32 -8.17
C LEU A 132 4.48 -8.92 -9.13
N ASP A 133 3.67 -8.09 -9.80
CA ASP A 133 2.69 -8.53 -10.80
C ASP A 133 3.35 -9.35 -11.92
N ARG A 134 4.48 -8.86 -12.45
CA ARG A 134 5.25 -9.57 -13.48
C ARG A 134 5.70 -10.95 -13.01
N VAL A 135 6.23 -11.06 -11.79
CA VAL A 135 6.67 -12.35 -11.22
C VAL A 135 5.48 -13.26 -10.94
N ALA A 136 4.38 -12.73 -10.37
CA ALA A 136 3.19 -13.50 -10.07
C ALA A 136 2.56 -14.13 -11.32
N LYS A 137 2.51 -13.40 -12.43
CA LYS A 137 2.04 -13.88 -13.74
C LYS A 137 2.86 -15.02 -14.33
N GLN A 138 4.11 -15.20 -13.92
CA GLN A 138 4.96 -16.31 -14.36
C GLN A 138 4.72 -17.59 -13.55
N LEU A 139 4.00 -17.51 -12.43
CA LEU A 139 3.77 -18.62 -11.49
C LEU A 139 2.34 -19.16 -11.54
N ILE A 140 1.46 -18.54 -12.32
CA ILE A 140 0.05 -18.93 -12.53
C ILE A 140 -0.17 -19.34 -13.98
#